data_AF-A0A6N6KC85-F1
#
_entry.id   AF-A0A6N6KC85-F1
#
_cell.length_a   1.000
_cell.length_b   1.000
_cell.length_c   1.000
_cell.angle_alpha   90.00
_cell.angle_beta   90.00
_cell.angle_gamma   90.00
#
_symmetry.space_group_name_H-M   'P 1'
#
loop_
_entity.id
_entity.type
_entity.pdbx_description
1 polymer ?
#
loop_
_entity_poly.entity_id
_entity_poly.type
_entity_poly.pdbx_seq_one_letter_code
_entity_poly.pdbx_strand_id
1 'polypeptide(L)' 'MNDKEETPDQSSYSDKYKGEALNAYRAFDEALKINPEDGFVMKILKVTGRVLGITVAIILSPFVALGLFFAFIAAG' A
#
# COMPACT_ATOMS: atom_id res chain seq x y z
N MET A 1 -28.93 -26.46 -34.71
CA MET A 1 -28.71 -26.11 -33.29
C MET A 1 -27.70 -24.97 -33.29
N ASN A 2 -28.04 -23.84 -32.66
CA ASN A 2 -27.18 -22.66 -32.59
C ASN A 2 -26.59 -22.66 -31.18
N ASP A 3 -25.34 -23.09 -31.06
CA ASP A 3 -24.59 -23.06 -29.81
C ASP A 3 -24.19 -21.61 -29.53
N LYS A 4 -25.02 -20.93 -28.72
CA LYS A 4 -24.63 -19.65 -28.14
C LYS A 4 -23.61 -19.95 -27.06
N GLU A 5 -22.34 -19.74 -27.36
CA GLU A 5 -21.31 -19.61 -26.33
C GLU A 5 -21.69 -18.45 -25.41
N GLU A 6 -22.13 -18.75 -24.20
CA GLU A 6 -22.26 -17.78 -23.13
C GLU A 6 -20.86 -17.37 -22.69
N THR A 7 -20.30 -16.34 -23.31
CA THR A 7 -19.12 -15.64 -22.80
C THR A 7 -19.39 -15.25 -21.35
N PRO A 8 -18.56 -15.70 -20.38
CA PRO A 8 -18.80 -15.41 -18.99
C PRO A 8 -18.70 -13.91 -18.77
N ASP A 9 -19.81 -13.33 -18.30
CA ASP A 9 -19.99 -11.91 -18.08
C ASP A 9 -18.87 -11.36 -17.17
N GLN A 10 -18.02 -10.51 -17.74
CA GLN A 10 -16.91 -9.86 -17.05
C GLN A 10 -17.38 -8.97 -15.88
N SER A 11 -18.65 -8.55 -15.89
CA SER A 11 -19.23 -7.75 -14.81
C SER A 11 -19.30 -8.54 -13.49
N SER A 12 -19.62 -9.84 -13.58
CA SER A 12 -19.71 -10.76 -12.44
C SER A 12 -18.37 -10.96 -11.73
N TYR A 13 -17.27 -10.99 -12.47
CA TYR A 13 -15.93 -11.03 -11.88
C TYR A 13 -15.60 -9.71 -11.16
N SER A 14 -15.88 -8.56 -11.80
CA SER A 14 -15.57 -7.25 -11.23
C SER A 14 -16.30 -6.97 -9.91
N ASP A 15 -17.54 -7.45 -9.76
CA ASP A 15 -18.33 -7.27 -8.54
C ASP A 15 -17.91 -8.24 -7.43
N LYS A 16 -17.44 -9.44 -7.78
CA LYS A 16 -16.85 -10.38 -6.82
C LYS A 16 -15.56 -9.83 -6.21
N TYR A 17 -14.67 -9.26 -7.04
CA TYR A 17 -13.44 -8.63 -6.57
C TYR A 17 -13.71 -7.35 -5.77
N LYS A 18 -14.73 -6.56 -6.12
CA LYS A 18 -15.16 -5.40 -5.31
C LYS A 18 -15.69 -5.83 -3.94
N GLY A 19 -16.48 -6.90 -3.89
CA GLY A 19 -17.01 -7.45 -2.64
C GLY A 19 -15.91 -7.96 -1.72
N GLU A 20 -14.95 -8.71 -2.27
CA GLU A 20 -13.77 -9.18 -1.53
C GLU A 20 -12.87 -8.03 -1.09
N ALA A 21 -12.66 -7.03 -1.95
CA ALA A 21 -11.92 -5.82 -1.60
C ALA A 21 -12.60 -5.06 -0.46
N LEU A 22 -13.91 -4.83 -0.54
CA LEU A 22 -14.69 -4.18 0.53
C LEU A 22 -14.60 -4.94 1.86
N ASN A 23 -14.62 -6.26 1.81
CA ASN A 23 -14.50 -7.09 3.01
C ASN A 23 -13.08 -7.01 3.60
N ALA A 24 -12.05 -7.00 2.75
CA ALA A 24 -10.68 -6.75 3.18
C ALA A 24 -10.54 -5.36 3.80
N TYR A 25 -11.08 -4.32 3.16
CA TYR A 25 -11.10 -2.96 3.70
C TYR A 25 -11.78 -2.90 5.06
N ARG A 26 -12.90 -3.60 5.25
CA ARG A 26 -13.62 -3.64 6.52
C ARG A 26 -12.84 -4.39 7.60
N ALA A 27 -12.20 -5.51 7.26
CA ALA A 27 -11.34 -6.26 8.18
C ALA A 27 -10.08 -5.45 8.57
N PHE A 28 -9.52 -4.69 7.62
CA PHE A 28 -8.44 -3.76 7.90
C PHE A 28 -8.92 -2.59 8.77
N ASP A 29 -10.10 -2.03 8.52
CA ASP A 29 -10.69 -0.95 9.32
C ASP A 29 -10.96 -1.40 10.76
N GLU A 30 -11.42 -2.64 10.95
CA GLU A 30 -11.61 -3.25 12.27
C GLU A 30 -10.28 -3.58 12.96
N ALA A 31 -9.27 -4.03 12.22
CA ALA A 31 -7.92 -4.24 12.76
C ALA A 31 -7.19 -2.92 13.07
N LEU A 32 -7.52 -1.84 12.35
CA LEU A 32 -6.99 -0.48 12.52
C LEU A 32 -7.83 0.37 13.49
N LYS A 33 -8.96 -0.14 14.00
CA LYS A 33 -9.63 0.37 15.21
C LYS A 33 -8.74 0.08 16.42
N ILE A 34 -7.60 0.76 16.42
CA ILE A 34 -6.69 0.87 17.53
C ILE A 34 -7.41 1.74 18.55
N ASN A 35 -7.73 1.18 19.72
CA ASN A 35 -8.18 1.98 20.84
C ASN A 35 -7.10 3.03 21.12
N PRO A 36 -7.37 4.34 20.95
CA PRO A 36 -6.36 5.37 21.13
C PRO A 36 -5.87 5.49 22.59
N GLU A 37 -6.61 4.88 23.53
CA GLU A 37 -6.22 4.78 24.93
C GLU A 37 -5.21 3.66 25.21
N ASP A 38 -5.00 2.75 24.26
CA ASP A 38 -4.02 1.68 24.39
C ASP A 38 -2.62 2.21 24.06
N GLY A 39 -2.02 2.90 25.03
CA GLY A 39 -0.75 3.60 24.90
C GLY A 39 0.41 2.72 24.44
N PHE A 40 0.26 1.39 24.50
CA PHE A 40 1.22 0.44 23.94
C PHE A 40 1.19 0.41 22.41
N VAL A 41 0.00 0.36 21.80
CA VAL A 41 -0.15 0.32 20.34
C VAL A 41 0.31 1.62 19.71
N MET A 42 -0.01 2.77 20.31
CA MET A 42 0.45 4.07 19.83
C MET A 42 1.99 4.19 19.84
N LYS A 43 2.65 3.62 20.85
CA LYS A 43 4.11 3.54 20.93
C LYS A 43 4.68 2.62 19.85
N ILE A 44 4.10 1.44 19.66
CA ILE A 44 4.52 0.50 18.61
C ILE A 44 4.37 1.14 17.24
N LEU A 45 3.21 1.72 16.92
CA LEU A 45 2.96 2.35 15.63
C LEU A 45 3.97 3.48 15.36
N LYS A 46 4.30 4.27 16.38
CA LYS A 46 5.30 5.34 16.28
C LYS A 46 6.71 4.80 16.02
N VAL A 47 7.10 3.73 16.71
CA VAL A 47 8.42 3.09 16.51
C VAL A 47 8.48 2.42 15.13
N THR A 48 7.46 1.64 14.78
CA THR A 48 7.34 0.98 13.46
C THR A 48 7.35 1.99 12.33
N GLY A 49 6.62 3.09 12.43
CA GLY A 49 6.63 4.16 11.43
C GLY A 49 8.01 4.78 11.22
N ARG A 50 8.78 4.97 12.30
CA ARG A 50 10.17 5.44 12.20
C ARG A 50 11.09 4.43 11.54
N VAL A 51 11.01 3.17 11.94
CA VAL A 51 11.83 2.09 11.35
C VAL A 51 11.54 1.97 9.86
N LEU A 52 10.26 1.98 9.48
CA LEU A 52 9.82 1.89 8.10
C LEU A 52 10.26 3.11 7.29
N GLY A 53 10.12 4.33 7.83
CA GLY A 53 10.62 5.56 7.22
C GLY A 53 12.13 5.57 7.01
N ILE A 54 12.92 5.14 8.00
CA ILE A 54 14.38 5.03 7.89
C ILE A 54 14.76 3.97 6.84
N THR A 55 14.07 2.84 6.82
CA THR A 55 14.33 1.76 5.86
C THR A 55 14.11 2.24 4.43
N VAL A 56 12.98 2.91 4.18
CA VAL A 56 12.67 3.53 2.89
C VAL A 56 13.71 4.61 2.54
N ALA A 57 14.10 5.45 3.50
CA ALA A 57 15.11 6.48 3.28
C ALA A 57 16.48 5.88 2.92
N ILE A 58 16.90 4.77 3.54
CA ILE A 58 18.16 4.08 3.21
C ILE A 58 18.10 3.49 1.79
N ILE A 59 16.99 2.87 1.42
CA ILE A 59 16.81 2.29 0.08
C ILE A 59 16.79 3.39 -0.99
N LEU A 60 16.18 4.54 -0.69
CA LEU A 60 16.14 5.71 -1.58
C LEU A 60 17.45 6.51 -1.56
N SER A 61 18.24 6.43 -0.49
CA SER A 61 19.51 7.16 -0.32
C SER A 61 20.47 7.04 -1.51
N PRO A 62 20.75 5.86 -2.11
CA PRO A 62 21.60 5.78 -3.27
C PRO A 62 21.03 6.54 -4.47
N PHE A 63 19.71 6.57 -4.65
CA PHE A 63 19.06 7.34 -5.72
C PHE A 63 19.14 8.84 -5.48
N VAL A 64 18.96 9.28 -4.22
CA VAL A 64 19.12 10.69 -3.85
C VAL A 64 20.57 11.15 -4.07
N ALA A 65 21.55 10.34 -3.69
CA ALA A 65 22.96 10.64 -3.90
C ALA A 65 23.32 10.73 -5.40
N LEU A 66 22.82 9.81 -6.22
CA LEU A 66 22.99 9.86 -7.67
C LEU A 66 22.33 11.10 -8.29
N GLY A 67 21.10 11.42 -7.86
CA GLY A 67 20.40 12.61 -8.33
C GLY A 67 21.16 13.90 -8.02
N LEU A 68 21.69 14.03 -6.81
CA LEU A 68 22.53 15.18 -6.41
C LEU A 68 23.85 15.22 -7.19
N PHE A 69 24.47 14.07 -7.44
CA PHE A 69 25.70 13.99 -8.23
C PHE A 69 25.48 14.50 -9.66
N PHE A 70 24.42 14.05 -10.33
CA PHE A 70 24.05 14.56 -11.65
C PHE A 70 23.67 16.04 -11.63
N ALA A 71 22.97 16.51 -10.59
CA ALA A 71 22.64 17.92 -10.45
C ALA A 71 23.90 18.80 -10.33
N PHE A 72 24.92 18.35 -9.60
CA PHE A 72 26.20 19.05 -9.50
C PHE A 72 26.95 19.09 -10.83
N ILE A 73 26.95 18.00 -11.62
CA ILE A 73 27.55 17.98 -12.96
C ILE A 73 26.78 18.90 -13.93
N ALA A 74 25.46 18.96 -13.84
CA ALA A 74 24.66 19.80 -14.73
C ALA A 74 24.74 21.30 -14.39
N ALA A 75 25.00 21.63 -13.13
CA ALA A 75 25.07 23.02 -12.64
C ALA A 75 26.48 23.64 -12.72
N GLY A 76 27.54 22.83 -12.92
CA GLY A 76 28.92 23.28 -13.08
C GLY A 76 29.37 23.25 -14.53
#